data_AF-A0A259BJU4-F1
#
_entry.id   AF-A0A259BJU4-F1
#
_cell.length_a   1.000
_cell.length_b   1.000
_cell.length_c   1.000
_cell.angle_alpha   90.00
_cell.angle_beta   90.00
_cell.angle_gamma   90.00
#
_symmetry.space_group_name_H-M   'P 1'
#
loop_
_entity.id
_entity.type
_entity.pdbx_description
1 polymer ?
#
loop_
_entity_poly.entity_id
_entity_poly.type
_entity_poly.pdbx_seq_one_letter_code
_entity_poly.pdbx_strand_id
1 'polypeptide(L)'
;MSATKILWGQILAVFAIVLATTWAATQYVAWRLGFQDQLGSPWLELAQWRIYHPPAFFWWWYFYDAYAPAIFTEGAFIAASGGFLSIAVAIGLSVWRAREAKRVETYGSARW
;
A
#
# COMPACT_ATOMS: atom_id res chain seq x y z
N MET A 1 -10.43 24.85 22.58
CA MET A 1 -10.72 23.77 21.62
C MET A 1 -9.45 22.96 21.43
N SER A 2 -9.45 21.69 21.87
CA SER A 2 -8.29 20.81 21.72
C SER A 2 -8.07 20.53 20.23
N ALA A 3 -6.90 20.90 19.70
CA ALA A 3 -6.54 20.61 18.32
C ALA A 3 -6.60 19.09 18.11
N THR A 4 -7.48 18.64 17.21
CA THR A 4 -7.56 17.23 16.79
C THR A 4 -6.17 16.77 16.39
N LYS A 5 -5.53 15.92 17.19
CA LYS A 5 -4.20 15.37 16.87
C LYS A 5 -4.34 14.56 15.58
N ILE A 6 -3.72 15.04 14.51
CA ILE A 6 -3.69 14.35 13.22
C ILE A 6 -3.02 12.98 13.43
N LEU A 7 -3.68 11.93 12.93
CA LEU A 7 -3.29 10.53 13.09
C LEU A 7 -2.19 10.13 12.10
N TRP A 8 -1.07 10.86 12.12
CA TRP A 8 0.04 10.69 11.17
C TRP A 8 0.52 9.24 11.04
N GLY A 9 0.62 8.50 12.14
CA GLY A 9 1.03 7.09 12.11
C GLY A 9 0.05 6.20 11.33
N GLN A 10 -1.26 6.44 11.44
CA GLN A 10 -2.25 5.67 10.66
C GLN A 10 -2.23 6.05 9.19
N ILE A 11 -2.12 7.36 8.90
CA ILE A 11 -2.04 7.86 7.53
C ILE A 11 -0.82 7.26 6.83
N LEU A 12 0.36 7.30 7.48
CA LEU A 12 1.58 6.72 6.94
C LEU A 12 1.48 5.20 6.76
N ALA A 13 0.87 4.49 7.72
CA ALA A 13 0.70 3.04 7.61
C ALA A 13 -0.20 2.66 6.42
N VAL A 14 -1.37 3.31 6.29
CA VAL A 14 -2.29 3.10 5.16
C VAL A 14 -1.60 3.45 3.84
N PHE A 15 -0.93 4.59 3.78
CA PHE A 15 -0.19 5.01 2.59
C PHE A 15 0.89 3.99 2.20
N ALA A 16 1.68 3.52 3.16
CA ALA A 16 2.73 2.53 2.91
C ALA A 16 2.16 1.20 2.40
N ILE A 17 1.01 0.75 2.93
CA ILE A 17 0.33 -0.46 2.46
C ILE A 17 -0.10 -0.30 1.01
N VAL A 18 -0.82 0.78 0.69
CA VAL A 18 -1.29 1.04 -0.68
C VAL A 18 -0.12 1.15 -1.65
N LEU A 19 0.96 1.83 -1.25
CA LEU A 19 2.16 1.96 -2.07
C LEU A 19 2.80 0.59 -2.31
N ALA A 20 2.94 -0.23 -1.27
CA ALA A 20 3.56 -1.56 -1.36
C ALA A 20 2.74 -2.52 -2.21
N THR A 21 1.41 -2.58 -2.05
CA THR A 21 0.58 -3.48 -2.86
C THR A 21 0.50 -3.03 -4.31
N THR A 22 0.45 -1.73 -4.56
CA THR A 22 0.52 -1.17 -5.93
C THR A 22 1.88 -1.50 -6.56
N TRP A 23 2.97 -1.39 -5.80
CA TRP A 23 4.29 -1.73 -6.30
C TRP A 23 4.44 -3.23 -6.59
N ALA A 24 3.89 -4.08 -5.71
CA ALA A 24 3.84 -5.51 -5.92
C ALA A 24 3.04 -5.87 -7.19
N ALA A 25 1.89 -5.23 -7.42
CA ALA A 25 1.12 -5.40 -8.64
C ALA A 25 1.92 -5.00 -9.89
N THR A 26 2.64 -3.88 -9.83
CA THR A 26 3.54 -3.44 -10.91
C THR A 26 4.63 -4.47 -11.19
N GLN A 27 5.38 -4.92 -10.18
CA GLN A 27 6.44 -5.92 -10.41
C GLN A 27 5.87 -7.24 -10.89
N TYR A 28 4.71 -7.64 -10.39
CA TYR A 28 4.02 -8.84 -10.81
C TYR A 28 3.68 -8.81 -12.31
N VAL A 29 3.04 -7.72 -12.77
CA VAL A 29 2.71 -7.56 -14.19
C VAL A 29 3.97 -7.49 -15.05
N ALA A 30 4.99 -6.74 -14.61
CA ALA A 30 6.26 -6.65 -15.34
C ALA A 30 6.91 -8.02 -15.51
N TRP A 31 6.93 -8.84 -14.45
CA TRP A 31 7.45 -10.20 -14.48
C TRP A 31 6.63 -11.11 -15.39
N ARG A 32 5.29 -11.06 -15.31
CA ARG A 32 4.39 -11.87 -16.16
C ARG A 32 4.46 -11.49 -17.64
N LEU A 33 4.82 -10.25 -17.96
CA LEU A 33 5.08 -9.77 -19.32
C LEU A 33 6.56 -9.93 -19.73
N GLY A 34 7.38 -10.63 -18.93
CA GLY A 34 8.76 -10.95 -19.28
C GLY A 34 9.70 -9.75 -19.32
N PHE A 35 9.38 -8.67 -18.59
CA PHE A 35 10.17 -7.43 -18.55
C PHE A 35 10.44 -6.81 -19.92
N GLN A 36 9.52 -6.97 -20.87
CA GLN A 36 9.66 -6.50 -22.25
C GLN A 36 9.95 -4.98 -22.34
N ASP A 37 10.70 -4.57 -23.38
CA ASP A 37 11.14 -3.19 -23.55
C ASP A 37 9.97 -2.20 -23.77
N GLN A 38 8.80 -2.66 -24.23
CA GLN A 38 7.59 -1.83 -24.38
C GLN A 38 7.04 -1.32 -23.04
N LEU A 39 7.45 -1.88 -21.90
CA LEU A 39 7.08 -1.36 -20.58
C LEU A 39 7.80 -0.05 -20.23
N GLY A 40 8.78 0.35 -21.04
CA GLY A 40 9.58 1.55 -20.85
C GLY A 40 10.87 1.27 -20.07
N SER A 41 11.63 2.32 -19.78
CA SER A 41 12.87 2.20 -19.04
C SER A 41 12.60 1.85 -17.57
N PRO A 42 13.28 0.83 -17.02
CA PRO A 42 13.18 0.55 -15.59
C PRO A 42 13.71 1.72 -14.77
N TRP A 43 13.16 1.88 -13.57
CA TRP A 43 13.63 2.87 -12.63
C TRP A 43 14.95 2.45 -11.98
N LEU A 44 15.07 1.15 -11.67
CA LEU A 44 16.28 0.55 -11.13
C LEU A 44 16.51 -0.80 -11.80
N GLU A 45 17.77 -1.11 -12.11
CA GLU A 45 18.17 -2.43 -12.59
C GLU A 45 19.04 -3.09 -11.53
N LEU A 46 18.58 -4.22 -10.99
CA LEU A 46 19.33 -5.04 -10.04
C LEU A 46 19.71 -6.35 -10.70
N ALA A 47 20.97 -6.45 -11.14
CA ALA A 47 21.51 -7.59 -11.88
C ALA A 47 20.72 -7.93 -13.17
N GLN A 48 19.71 -8.80 -13.08
CA GLN A 48 18.84 -9.18 -14.20
C GLN A 48 17.38 -8.78 -13.97
N TRP A 49 17.10 -8.10 -12.86
CA TRP A 49 15.75 -7.71 -12.49
C TRP A 49 15.50 -6.23 -12.77
N ARG A 50 14.48 -5.96 -13.58
CA ARG A 50 14.04 -4.61 -13.95
C ARG A 50 12.96 -4.16 -12.96
N ILE A 51 13.26 -3.14 -12.16
CA ILE A 51 12.35 -2.58 -11.16
C ILE A 51 11.69 -1.32 -11.72
N TYR A 52 10.36 -1.37 -11.82
CA TYR A 52 9.54 -0.22 -12.19
C TYR A 52 8.96 0.53 -10.99
N HIS A 53 8.56 1.78 -11.19
CA HIS A 53 7.94 2.62 -10.16
C HIS A 53 6.49 2.19 -9.89
N PRO A 54 5.97 2.32 -8.66
CA PRO A 54 4.67 1.74 -8.29
C PRO A 54 3.49 2.14 -9.19
N PRO A 55 3.31 3.41 -9.60
CA PRO A 55 2.19 3.79 -10.47
C PRO A 55 2.20 3.20 -11.90
N ALA A 56 3.30 2.60 -12.36
CA ALA A 56 3.43 2.14 -13.75
C ALA A 56 2.36 1.12 -14.15
N PHE A 57 1.90 0.30 -13.19
CA PHE A 57 0.79 -0.64 -13.40
C PHE A 57 -0.43 0.01 -14.05
N PHE A 58 -0.85 1.21 -13.62
CA PHE A 58 -2.06 1.84 -14.17
C PHE A 58 -1.89 2.29 -15.63
N TRP A 59 -0.69 2.72 -16.00
CA TRP A 59 -0.38 3.13 -17.37
C TRP A 59 -0.37 1.90 -18.28
N TRP A 60 0.30 0.85 -17.84
CA TRP A 60 0.31 -0.41 -18.58
C TRP A 60 -1.06 -1.03 -18.68
N TRP A 61 -1.86 -0.93 -17.61
CA TRP A 61 -3.23 -1.42 -17.65
C TRP A 61 -4.02 -0.67 -18.73
N TYR A 62 -3.98 0.66 -18.75
CA TYR A 62 -4.64 1.45 -19.79
C TYR A 62 -4.21 1.07 -21.22
N PHE A 63 -2.91 0.86 -21.47
CA PHE A 63 -2.41 0.59 -22.83
C PHE A 63 -2.48 -0.88 -23.25
N TYR A 64 -2.30 -1.82 -22.31
CA TYR A 64 -2.00 -3.20 -22.62
C TYR A 64 -3.07 -4.21 -22.13
N ASP A 65 -4.09 -3.79 -21.38
CA ASP A 65 -5.14 -4.68 -20.85
C ASP A 65 -5.71 -5.60 -21.92
N ALA A 66 -6.04 -5.01 -23.07
CA ALA A 66 -6.72 -5.70 -24.17
C ALA A 66 -5.92 -6.89 -24.73
N TYR A 67 -4.59 -6.89 -24.55
CA TYR A 67 -3.72 -7.95 -25.05
C TYR A 67 -3.49 -9.06 -24.03
N ALA A 68 -3.59 -8.75 -22.73
CA ALA A 68 -3.30 -9.70 -21.65
C ALA A 68 -4.21 -9.50 -20.42
N PRO A 69 -5.55 -9.57 -20.57
CA PRO A 69 -6.49 -9.12 -19.54
C PRO A 69 -6.39 -9.96 -18.26
N ALA A 70 -6.07 -11.25 -18.37
CA ALA A 70 -5.89 -12.12 -17.20
C ALA A 70 -4.72 -11.66 -16.30
N ILE A 71 -3.61 -11.22 -16.90
CA ILE A 71 -2.42 -10.75 -16.15
C ILE A 71 -2.75 -9.47 -15.39
N PHE A 72 -3.44 -8.52 -16.04
CA PHE A 72 -3.84 -7.26 -15.42
C PHE A 72 -4.91 -7.46 -14.35
N THR A 73 -5.83 -8.40 -14.55
CA THR A 73 -6.84 -8.76 -13.53
C THR A 73 -6.18 -9.34 -12.28
N GLU A 74 -5.20 -10.23 -12.43
CA GLU A 74 -4.41 -10.74 -11.31
C GLU A 74 -3.63 -9.61 -10.59
N GLY A 75 -2.98 -8.73 -11.35
CA GLY A 75 -2.32 -7.54 -10.80
C GLY A 75 -3.31 -6.61 -10.06
N ALA A 76 -4.52 -6.46 -10.57
CA ALA A 76 -5.57 -5.67 -9.95
C ALA A 76 -6.01 -6.24 -8.61
N PHE A 77 -6.13 -7.58 -8.49
CA PHE A 77 -6.41 -8.22 -7.21
C PHE A 77 -5.30 -7.96 -6.19
N ILE A 78 -4.03 -7.99 -6.61
CA ILE A 78 -2.89 -7.65 -5.75
C ILE A 78 -3.01 -6.20 -5.28
N ALA A 79 -3.22 -5.24 -6.19
CA ALA A 79 -3.35 -3.83 -5.84
C ALA A 79 -4.55 -3.58 -4.90
N ALA A 80 -5.71 -4.14 -5.21
CA ALA A 80 -6.95 -4.00 -4.45
C ALA A 80 -6.88 -4.60 -3.05
N SER A 81 -6.09 -5.67 -2.86
CA SER A 81 -5.87 -6.28 -1.54
C SER A 81 -5.33 -5.28 -0.51
N GLY A 82 -4.55 -4.28 -0.96
CA GLY A 82 -4.02 -3.22 -0.10
C GLY A 82 -5.10 -2.34 0.53
N GLY A 83 -6.24 -2.15 -0.15
CA GLY A 83 -7.38 -1.43 0.41
C GLY A 83 -7.98 -2.15 1.62
N PHE A 84 -8.25 -3.45 1.49
CA PHE A 84 -8.76 -4.28 2.59
C PHE A 84 -7.76 -4.36 3.75
N LEU A 85 -6.48 -4.55 3.44
CA LEU A 85 -5.42 -4.58 4.45
C LEU A 85 -5.31 -3.23 5.19
N SER A 86 -5.42 -2.12 4.47
CA SER A 86 -5.41 -0.77 5.04
C SER A 86 -6.56 -0.55 6.02
N ILE A 87 -7.77 -1.01 5.68
CA ILE A 87 -8.94 -0.93 6.56
C ILE A 87 -8.68 -1.71 7.86
N ALA A 88 -8.22 -2.95 7.75
CA ALA A 88 -7.92 -3.80 8.91
C ALA A 88 -6.86 -3.16 9.82
N VAL A 89 -5.78 -2.63 9.24
CA VAL A 89 -4.69 -1.96 9.98
C VAL A 89 -5.16 -0.66 10.63
N ALA A 90 -5.96 0.15 9.92
CA ALA A 90 -6.50 1.39 10.46
C ALA A 90 -7.41 1.13 11.68
N ILE A 91 -8.27 0.11 11.61
CA ILE A 91 -9.12 -0.31 12.73
C ILE A 91 -8.26 -0.81 13.89
N GLY A 92 -7.30 -1.70 13.63
CA GLY A 92 -6.41 -2.27 14.66
C GLY A 92 -5.64 -1.19 15.42
N LEU A 93 -5.05 -0.22 14.71
CA LEU A 93 -4.34 0.91 15.31
C LEU A 93 -5.27 1.84 16.09
N SER A 94 -6.53 1.99 15.66
CA SER A 94 -7.53 2.79 16.38
C SER A 94 -7.89 2.13 17.72
N VAL A 95 -8.12 0.82 17.71
CA VAL A 95 -8.43 0.04 18.91
C VAL A 95 -7.24 0.01 19.87
N TRP A 96 -6.01 -0.17 19.37
CA TRP A 96 -4.81 -0.11 20.20
C TRP A 96 -4.73 1.22 20.94
N ARG A 97 -4.83 2.34 20.22
CA ARG A 97 -4.72 3.66 20.83
C ARG A 97 -5.80 3.93 21.88
N ALA A 98 -7.03 3.48 21.63
CA ALA A 98 -8.11 3.59 22.60
C ALA A 98 -7.81 2.81 23.89
N ARG A 99 -7.14 1.65 23.78
CA ARG A 99 -6.67 0.87 24.94
C ARG A 99 -5.52 1.57 25.67
N GLU A 100 -4.58 2.17 24.95
CA GLU A 100 -3.46 2.91 25.52
C GLU A 100 -3.96 4.11 26.35
N ALA A 101 -4.89 4.89 25.79
CA ALA A 101 -5.51 6.03 26.49
C ALA A 101 -6.19 5.59 27.80
N LYS A 102 -6.90 4.46 27.79
CA LYS A 102 -7.57 3.91 28.97
C LYS A 102 -6.59 3.41 30.04
N ARG A 103 -5.40 2.93 29.66
CA ARG A 103 -4.36 2.51 30.62
C ARG A 103 -3.68 3.69 31.32
N VAL A 104 -3.54 4.82 30.63
CA VAL A 104 -2.87 6.01 31.17
C VAL A 104 -3.69 6.67 32.29
N GLU A 105 -5.03 6.61 32.25
CA GLU A 105 -5.87 7.23 33.29
C GLU A 105 -5.95 6.44 34.61
N THR A 106 -5.55 5.16 34.63
CA THR A 106 -5.70 4.29 35.82
C THR A 106 -4.76 4.66 36.98
N TYR A 107 -3.72 5.47 36.76
CA TYR A 107 -2.75 5.86 37.81
C TYR A 107 -2.86 7.32 38.31
N GLY A 108 -3.81 8.11 37.82
CA GLY A 108 -3.76 9.58 37.97
C GLY A 108 -5.04 10.24 38.48
N SER A 109 -5.50 9.93 39.70
CA SER A 109 -6.49 10.78 40.39
C SER A 109 -6.36 10.82 41.92
N ALA A 110 -5.36 10.19 42.54
CA ALA A 110 -5.11 10.36 43.97
C ALA A 110 -4.33 11.66 44.22
N ARG A 111 -5.04 12.80 44.23
CA ARG A 111 -4.57 14.04 44.86
C ARG A 111 -5.23 14.11 46.24
N TRP A 112 -4.44 13.89 47.29
CA TRP A 112 -4.77 14.31 48.67
C TRP A 112 -4.16 15.68 48.91
#